data_AF-A0A4Y9ZS66-F1
#
_entry.id   AF-A0A4Y9ZS66-F1
#
_cell.length_a   1.000
_cell.length_b   1.000
_cell.length_c   1.000
_cell.angle_alpha   90.00
_cell.angle_beta   90.00
_cell.angle_gamma   90.00
#
_symmetry.space_group_name_H-M   'P 1'
#
loop_
_entity.id
_entity.type
_entity.pdbx_description
1 polymer ?
#
loop_
_entity_poly.entity_id
_entity_poly.type
_entity_poly.pdbx_seq_one_letter_code
_entity_poly.pdbx_strand_id
1 'polypeptide(L)'
;MAWWKVVWSPEEVGWRVRAAVRAGWAELERAVLPSLSTLPQTQARLTDLTLSRLPAPPSPLASPVLQNALDQLRTAPTYAVRPTALLAPLSGRRNVLENGVTGALERAAQGLALRVFGSTGAGLGAGGVWIAWKEGAEWLVGSSAGDAAMSAAADAVQLSQTVGTGAGVGLLIALGGTRWAIGKWERAKKDWWGGWRRTAAGGERDMRTTLELALDQQVLVVPARASRGLQGLAERRAEEVKNLSSRLDELS
;
A
#
# COMPACT_ATOMS: atom_id res chain seq x y z
N MET A 1 4.22 13.18 15.02
CA MET A 1 3.24 13.86 15.89
C MET A 1 3.59 13.58 17.34
N ALA A 2 3.69 14.62 18.16
CA ALA A 2 3.86 14.47 19.61
C ALA A 2 2.51 14.09 20.25
N TRP A 3 2.53 13.22 21.26
CA TRP A 3 1.32 12.69 21.91
C TRP A 3 0.44 13.78 22.53
N TRP A 4 1.04 14.85 23.05
CA TRP A 4 0.31 15.96 23.66
C TRP A 4 -0.60 16.69 22.65
N LYS A 5 -0.22 16.78 21.37
CA LYS A 5 -1.08 17.34 20.30
C LYS A 5 -2.27 16.43 19.99
N VAL A 6 -2.10 15.12 20.16
CA VAL A 6 -3.14 14.11 19.89
C VAL A 6 -4.24 14.15 20.95
N VAL A 7 -3.89 14.47 22.20
CA VAL A 7 -4.85 14.60 23.29
C VAL A 7 -5.88 15.70 22.99
N TRP A 8 -5.47 16.82 22.40
CA TRP A 8 -6.36 17.95 22.12
C TRP A 8 -7.29 17.73 20.92
N SER A 9 -6.89 16.90 19.96
CA SER A 9 -7.67 16.62 18.75
C SER A 9 -7.58 15.13 18.36
N PRO A 10 -8.12 14.20 19.17
CA PRO A 10 -7.99 12.77 18.91
C PRO A 10 -8.69 12.34 17.61
N GLU A 11 -9.83 12.97 17.30
CA GLU A 11 -10.62 12.70 16.09
C GLU A 11 -9.93 13.20 14.81
N GLU A 12 -9.15 14.28 14.91
CA GLU A 12 -8.43 14.81 13.76
C GLU A 12 -7.26 13.94 13.33
N VAL A 13 -6.71 13.09 14.21
CA VAL A 13 -5.55 12.25 13.88
C VAL A 13 -5.87 11.30 12.74
N GLY A 14 -7.01 10.61 12.82
CA GLY A 14 -7.45 9.69 11.77
C GLY A 14 -7.65 10.41 10.45
N TRP A 15 -8.36 11.54 10.46
CA TRP A 15 -8.57 12.39 9.29
C TRP A 15 -7.25 12.89 8.68
N ARG A 16 -6.34 13.48 9.48
CA ARG A 16 -5.06 14.03 9.01
C ARG A 16 -4.16 12.95 8.41
N VAL A 17 -4.10 11.77 9.04
CA VAL A 17 -3.31 10.65 8.51
C VAL A 17 -3.92 10.13 7.21
N ARG A 18 -5.25 9.95 7.14
CA ARG A 18 -5.93 9.56 5.89
C ARG A 18 -5.71 10.59 4.79
N ALA A 19 -5.84 11.88 5.09
CA ALA A 19 -5.61 12.97 4.14
C ALA A 19 -4.15 12.98 3.63
N ALA A 20 -3.17 12.83 4.53
CA ALA A 20 -1.75 12.76 4.16
C ALA A 20 -1.44 11.53 3.28
N VAL A 21 -2.01 10.37 3.62
CA VAL A 21 -1.89 9.15 2.81
C VAL A 21 -2.46 9.37 1.42
N ARG A 22 -3.67 9.95 1.31
CA ARG A 22 -4.31 10.23 0.01
C ARG A 22 -3.52 11.24 -0.82
N ALA A 23 -2.99 12.28 -0.20
CA ALA A 23 -2.18 13.27 -0.88
C ALA A 23 -0.89 12.64 -1.46
N GLY A 24 -0.15 11.88 -0.64
CA GLY A 24 1.03 11.16 -1.11
C GLY A 24 0.70 10.11 -2.17
N TRP A 25 -0.47 9.46 -2.07
CA TRP A 25 -0.93 8.51 -3.09
C TRP A 25 -1.24 9.19 -4.41
N ALA A 26 -1.91 10.35 -4.38
CA ALA A 26 -2.23 11.11 -5.58
C ALA A 26 -0.96 11.66 -6.26
N GLU A 27 0.10 11.96 -5.51
CA GLU A 27 1.41 12.30 -6.07
C GLU A 27 2.08 11.10 -6.74
N LEU A 28 2.03 9.92 -6.11
CA LEU A 28 2.52 8.68 -6.70
C LEU A 28 1.78 8.36 -8.01
N GLU A 29 0.45 8.44 -8.01
CA GLU A 29 -0.36 8.24 -9.22
C GLU A 29 0.00 9.25 -10.30
N ARG A 30 0.18 10.54 -9.95
CA ARG A 30 0.62 11.57 -10.90
C ARG A 30 2.01 11.29 -11.48
N ALA A 31 2.91 10.69 -10.71
CA ALA A 31 4.26 10.36 -11.17
C ALA A 31 4.28 9.10 -12.08
N VAL A 32 3.45 8.10 -11.78
CA VAL A 32 3.46 6.80 -12.46
C VAL A 32 2.52 6.76 -13.67
N LEU A 33 1.39 7.45 -13.63
CA LEU A 33 0.39 7.39 -14.70
C LEU A 33 0.94 7.83 -16.09
N PRO A 34 1.80 8.86 -16.20
CA PRO A 34 2.39 9.24 -17.48
C PRO A 34 3.30 8.18 -18.10
N SER A 35 4.00 7.36 -17.29
CA SER A 35 4.81 6.27 -17.85
C SER A 35 3.92 5.12 -18.32
N LEU A 36 2.88 4.78 -17.55
CA LEU A 36 1.93 3.73 -17.91
C LEU A 36 1.05 4.10 -19.11
N SER A 37 0.79 5.38 -19.35
CA SER A 37 -0.01 5.84 -20.50
C SER A 37 0.68 5.64 -21.85
N THR A 38 1.99 5.36 -21.86
CA THR A 38 2.73 5.01 -23.09
C THR A 38 2.48 3.57 -23.56
N LEU A 39 2.05 2.67 -22.66
CA LEU A 39 1.88 1.25 -22.95
C LEU A 39 0.88 0.95 -24.09
N PRO A 40 -0.31 1.59 -24.16
CA PRO A 40 -1.24 1.39 -25.27
C PRO A 40 -0.64 1.81 -26.62
N GLN A 41 0.19 2.87 -26.63
CA GLN A 41 0.87 3.32 -27.86
C GLN A 41 1.93 2.31 -28.29
N THR A 42 2.71 1.78 -27.34
CA THR A 42 3.69 0.72 -27.62
C THR A 42 3.00 -0.56 -28.12
N GLN A 43 1.89 -0.95 -27.51
CA GLN A 43 1.08 -2.10 -27.94
C GLN A 43 0.58 -1.94 -29.39
N ALA A 44 0.01 -0.78 -29.72
CA ALA A 44 -0.45 -0.48 -31.08
C ALA A 44 0.72 -0.55 -32.08
N ARG A 45 1.83 0.11 -31.77
CA ARG A 45 3.02 0.12 -32.62
C ARG A 45 3.60 -1.28 -32.85
N LEU A 46 3.73 -2.10 -31.80
CA LEU A 46 4.22 -3.47 -31.93
C LEU A 46 3.27 -4.34 -32.75
N THR A 47 1.98 -4.13 -32.61
CA THR A 47 0.96 -4.83 -33.39
C THR A 47 1.03 -4.47 -34.85
N ASP A 48 1.12 -3.18 -35.19
CA ASP A 48 1.24 -2.71 -36.56
C ASP A 48 2.53 -3.21 -37.21
N LEU A 49 3.65 -3.19 -36.48
CA LEU A 49 4.91 -3.75 -36.94
C LEU A 49 4.84 -5.27 -37.15
N THR A 50 4.09 -5.97 -36.29
CA THR A 50 3.90 -7.42 -36.44
C THR A 50 3.08 -7.71 -37.69
N LEU A 51 1.95 -7.04 -37.86
CA LEU A 51 1.04 -7.25 -38.98
C LEU A 51 1.67 -6.86 -40.32
N SER A 52 2.43 -5.76 -40.38
CA SER A 52 3.15 -5.34 -41.59
C SER A 52 4.29 -6.28 -41.99
N ARG A 53 4.82 -7.08 -41.06
CA ARG A 53 5.85 -8.10 -41.31
C ARG A 53 5.29 -9.49 -41.60
N LEU A 54 3.97 -9.68 -41.52
CA LEU A 54 3.39 -10.97 -41.87
C LEU A 54 3.56 -11.24 -43.37
N PRO A 55 3.90 -12.48 -43.75
CA PRO A 55 4.00 -12.86 -45.15
C PRO A 55 2.65 -12.69 -45.84
N ALA A 56 2.65 -11.90 -46.92
CA ALA A 56 1.51 -11.75 -47.81
C ALA A 56 1.57 -12.79 -48.95
N PRO A 57 0.42 -13.19 -49.53
CA PRO A 57 0.40 -13.97 -50.76
C PRO A 57 1.24 -13.28 -51.85
N PRO A 58 2.03 -14.01 -52.65
CA PRO A 58 2.01 -15.47 -52.86
C PRO A 58 2.94 -16.29 -51.93
N SER A 59 3.43 -15.76 -50.81
CA SER A 59 4.34 -16.49 -49.91
C SER A 59 3.75 -17.83 -49.43
N PRO A 60 4.52 -18.94 -49.41
CA PRO A 60 4.05 -20.24 -48.91
C PRO A 60 3.75 -20.25 -47.40
N LEU A 61 4.21 -19.21 -46.69
CA LEU A 61 3.96 -18.97 -45.27
C LEU A 61 2.74 -18.07 -45.03
N ALA A 62 2.10 -17.54 -46.08
CA ALA A 62 0.88 -16.77 -45.94
C ALA A 62 -0.26 -17.68 -45.49
N SER A 63 -0.78 -17.43 -44.28
CA SER A 63 -1.87 -18.21 -43.68
C SER A 63 -3.04 -17.30 -43.29
N PRO A 64 -4.21 -17.42 -43.96
CA PRO A 64 -5.38 -16.63 -43.59
C PRO A 64 -5.92 -17.01 -42.20
N VAL A 65 -5.67 -18.25 -41.76
CA VAL A 65 -6.04 -18.72 -40.41
C VAL A 65 -5.23 -17.99 -39.34
N LEU A 66 -3.93 -17.79 -39.56
CA LEU A 66 -3.09 -17.04 -38.64
C LEU A 66 -3.52 -15.57 -38.57
N GLN A 67 -3.79 -14.94 -39.72
CA GLN A 67 -4.28 -13.55 -39.77
C GLN A 67 -5.60 -13.39 -39.00
N ASN A 68 -6.58 -14.27 -39.26
CA ASN A 68 -7.85 -14.26 -38.54
C ASN A 68 -7.65 -14.45 -37.02
N ALA A 69 -6.78 -15.39 -36.61
CA ALA A 69 -6.48 -15.60 -35.19
C ALA A 69 -5.85 -14.36 -34.51
N LEU A 70 -5.02 -13.61 -35.22
CA LEU A 70 -4.44 -12.35 -34.71
C LEU A 70 -5.48 -11.23 -34.65
N ASP A 71 -6.39 -11.15 -35.63
CA ASP A 71 -7.51 -10.21 -35.60
C ASP A 71 -8.49 -10.49 -34.46
N GLN A 72 -8.76 -11.77 -34.17
CA GLN A 72 -9.56 -12.17 -33.01
C GLN A 72 -8.89 -11.75 -31.68
N LEU A 73 -7.57 -11.89 -31.57
CA LEU A 73 -6.84 -11.42 -30.38
C LEU A 73 -6.93 -9.90 -30.24
N ARG A 74 -6.78 -9.14 -31.34
CA ARG A 74 -6.88 -7.68 -31.34
C ARG A 74 -8.27 -7.18 -30.95
N THR A 75 -9.32 -7.90 -31.33
CA THR A 75 -10.71 -7.53 -31.04
C THR A 75 -11.19 -7.99 -29.65
N ALA A 76 -10.40 -8.80 -28.94
CA ALA A 76 -10.77 -9.28 -27.61
C ALA A 76 -10.79 -8.11 -26.59
N PRO A 77 -11.78 -8.07 -25.67
CA PRO A 77 -11.86 -7.00 -24.67
C PRO A 77 -10.69 -7.00 -23.67
N THR A 78 -10.05 -8.16 -23.49
CA THR A 78 -8.87 -8.33 -22.63
C THR A 78 -7.58 -7.79 -23.24
N TYR A 79 -7.59 -7.48 -24.54
CA TYR A 79 -6.43 -6.96 -25.25
C TYR A 79 -6.13 -5.51 -24.86
N ALA A 80 -7.14 -4.67 -24.63
CA ALA A 80 -6.94 -3.26 -24.37
C ALA A 80 -6.25 -3.00 -23.02
N VAL A 81 -5.02 -2.47 -23.06
CA VAL A 81 -4.29 -2.05 -21.85
C VAL A 81 -4.96 -0.81 -21.26
N ARG A 82 -5.43 -0.92 -20.02
CA ARG A 82 -5.97 0.22 -19.25
C ARG A 82 -4.96 0.65 -18.19
N PRO A 83 -4.32 1.83 -18.31
CA PRO A 83 -3.32 2.29 -17.33
C PRO A 83 -3.87 2.35 -15.90
N THR A 84 -5.14 2.68 -15.73
CA THR A 84 -5.80 2.71 -14.41
C THR A 84 -6.01 1.33 -13.80
N ALA A 85 -6.17 0.28 -14.61
CA ALA A 85 -6.31 -1.09 -14.11
C ALA A 85 -4.98 -1.58 -13.51
N LEU A 86 -3.83 -1.12 -14.03
CA LEU A 86 -2.52 -1.44 -13.49
C LEU A 86 -2.32 -0.86 -12.07
N LEU A 87 -3.07 0.17 -11.69
CA LEU A 87 -3.04 0.77 -10.34
C LEU A 87 -3.97 0.06 -9.34
N ALA A 88 -4.71 -0.97 -9.75
CA ALA A 88 -5.65 -1.68 -8.87
C ALA A 88 -5.00 -2.31 -7.61
N PRO A 89 -3.83 -2.95 -7.68
CA PRO A 89 -3.15 -3.46 -6.47
C PRO A 89 -2.79 -2.35 -5.48
N LEU A 90 -2.40 -1.18 -6.02
CA LEU A 90 -2.08 0.00 -5.25
C LEU A 90 -3.33 0.53 -4.52
N SER A 91 -4.45 0.71 -5.22
CA SER A 91 -5.69 1.17 -4.58
C SER A 91 -6.20 0.19 -3.51
N GLY A 92 -6.07 -1.13 -3.74
CA GLY A 92 -6.37 -2.15 -2.74
C GLY A 92 -5.53 -2.01 -1.46
N ARG A 93 -4.22 -1.81 -1.62
CA ARG A 93 -3.29 -1.59 -0.50
C ARG A 93 -3.57 -0.31 0.28
N ARG A 94 -3.93 0.78 -0.42
CA ARG A 94 -4.38 2.02 0.22
C ARG A 94 -5.60 1.77 1.10
N ASN A 95 -6.58 1.03 0.60
CA ASN A 95 -7.79 0.70 1.38
C ASN A 95 -7.47 -0.11 2.65
N VAL A 96 -6.52 -1.05 2.58
CA VAL A 96 -6.05 -1.80 3.76
C VAL A 96 -5.40 -0.88 4.81
N LEU A 97 -4.61 0.08 4.36
CA LEU A 97 -3.94 1.04 5.25
C LEU A 97 -4.94 2.02 5.89
N GLU A 98 -5.89 2.55 5.10
CA GLU A 98 -6.92 3.49 5.57
C GLU A 98 -7.91 2.83 6.53
N ASN A 99 -8.43 1.65 6.17
CA ASN A 99 -9.50 0.99 6.94
C ASN A 99 -8.97 0.13 8.09
N GLY A 100 -7.80 -0.49 7.93
CA GLY A 100 -7.23 -1.38 8.95
C GLY A 100 -6.36 -0.63 9.95
N VAL A 101 -5.16 -0.25 9.53
CA VAL A 101 -4.09 0.20 10.43
C VAL A 101 -4.35 1.61 10.95
N THR A 102 -4.90 2.50 10.11
CA THR A 102 -5.23 3.87 10.53
C THR A 102 -6.41 3.89 11.52
N GLY A 103 -7.38 2.99 11.37
CA GLY A 103 -8.47 2.84 12.35
C GLY A 103 -7.99 2.31 13.72
N ALA A 104 -6.93 1.48 13.77
CA ALA A 104 -6.30 1.09 15.03
C ALA A 104 -5.57 2.25 15.70
N LEU A 105 -4.89 3.09 14.92
CA LEU A 105 -4.22 4.31 15.40
C LEU A 105 -5.23 5.31 15.97
N GLU A 106 -6.36 5.52 15.30
CA GLU A 106 -7.45 6.40 15.74
C GLU A 106 -8.05 5.96 17.07
N ARG A 107 -8.35 4.66 17.24
CA ARG A 107 -8.81 4.12 18.52
C ARG A 107 -7.78 4.26 19.63
N ALA A 108 -6.49 4.16 19.32
CA ALA A 108 -5.42 4.42 20.28
C ALA A 108 -5.35 5.90 20.68
N ALA A 109 -5.56 6.83 19.74
CA ALA A 109 -5.66 8.26 20.01
C ALA A 109 -6.88 8.60 20.89
N GLN A 110 -8.05 8.07 20.56
CA GLN A 110 -9.27 8.24 21.35
C GLN A 110 -9.11 7.65 22.76
N GLY A 111 -8.54 6.45 22.87
CA GLY A 111 -8.24 5.82 24.16
C GLY A 111 -7.22 6.60 25.00
N LEU A 112 -6.26 7.27 24.35
CA LEU A 112 -5.34 8.19 25.02
C LEU A 112 -6.09 9.41 25.56
N ALA A 113 -6.86 10.10 24.72
CA ALA A 113 -7.61 11.29 25.12
C ALA A 113 -8.61 10.97 26.24
N LEU A 114 -9.42 9.92 26.09
CA LEU A 114 -10.38 9.49 27.12
C LEU A 114 -9.71 9.17 28.45
N ARG A 115 -8.52 8.58 28.45
CA ARG A 115 -7.81 8.30 29.71
C ARG A 115 -7.22 9.55 30.31
N VAL A 116 -6.63 10.43 29.51
CA VAL A 116 -6.05 11.69 29.99
C VAL A 116 -7.14 12.63 30.52
N PHE A 117 -8.30 12.72 29.87
CA PHE A 117 -9.41 13.55 30.36
C PHE A 117 -10.22 12.84 31.45
N GLY A 118 -10.43 11.53 31.35
CA GLY A 118 -11.22 10.73 32.30
C GLY A 118 -10.51 10.51 33.63
N SER A 119 -9.18 10.39 33.66
CA SER A 119 -8.40 10.33 34.90
C SER A 119 -8.47 11.63 35.70
N THR A 120 -8.87 12.71 35.03
CA THR A 120 -8.72 14.07 35.50
C THR A 120 -10.04 14.64 36.03
N GLY A 121 -11.19 14.06 35.66
CA GLY A 121 -12.50 14.39 36.23
C GLY A 121 -12.87 13.66 37.53
N ALA A 122 -12.15 12.60 37.91
CA ALA A 122 -12.55 11.71 39.00
C ALA A 122 -11.98 12.05 40.39
N GLY A 123 -11.03 12.98 40.52
CA GLY A 123 -10.35 13.21 41.81
C GLY A 123 -9.90 14.63 42.14
N LEU A 124 -9.78 15.53 41.16
CA LEU A 124 -9.35 16.91 41.37
C LEU A 124 -10.19 17.78 40.44
N GLY A 125 -10.96 18.72 40.98
CA GLY A 125 -11.83 19.60 40.16
C GLY A 125 -11.06 20.36 39.06
N ALA A 126 -11.77 21.15 38.25
CA ALA A 126 -11.24 21.83 37.05
C ALA A 126 -9.88 22.57 37.24
N GLY A 127 -9.55 23.05 38.44
CA GLY A 127 -8.26 23.66 38.76
C GLY A 127 -7.08 22.69 38.95
N GLY A 128 -7.31 21.48 39.47
CA GLY A 128 -6.25 20.48 39.64
C GLY A 128 -5.83 19.82 38.34
N VAL A 129 -6.72 19.79 37.35
CA VAL A 129 -6.46 19.40 35.95
C VAL A 129 -5.33 20.23 35.35
N TRP A 130 -5.37 21.54 35.54
CA TRP A 130 -4.42 22.47 34.96
C TRP A 130 -3.03 22.37 35.63
N ILE A 131 -3.01 22.24 36.96
CA ILE A 131 -1.77 22.11 37.74
C ILE A 131 -1.08 20.77 37.46
N ALA A 132 -1.82 19.65 37.48
CA ALA A 132 -1.28 18.34 37.15
C ALA A 132 -0.78 18.26 35.70
N TRP A 133 -1.40 18.99 34.77
CA TRP A 133 -0.94 19.05 33.38
C TRP A 133 0.29 19.95 33.20
N LYS A 134 0.34 21.11 33.85
CA LYS A 134 1.45 22.07 33.70
C LYS A 134 2.72 21.61 34.43
N GLU A 135 2.59 21.01 35.60
CA GLU A 135 3.74 20.50 36.39
C GLU A 135 4.04 19.03 36.08
N GLY A 136 3.04 18.19 35.79
CA GLY A 136 3.23 16.78 35.45
C GLY A 136 3.66 16.52 34.01
N ALA A 137 3.53 17.49 33.09
CA ALA A 137 4.01 17.35 31.71
C ALA A 137 5.53 17.18 31.63
N GLU A 138 6.31 17.85 32.49
CA GLU A 138 7.77 17.69 32.55
C GLU A 138 8.15 16.27 33.00
N TRP A 139 7.42 15.70 33.96
CA TRP A 139 7.58 14.31 34.41
C TRP A 139 7.19 13.29 33.31
N LEU A 140 6.08 13.51 32.60
CA LEU A 140 5.60 12.63 31.52
C LEU A 140 6.51 12.64 30.27
N VAL A 141 7.24 13.73 30.05
CA VAL A 141 8.04 13.95 28.83
C VAL A 141 9.54 13.64 29.05
N GLY A 142 10.04 13.67 30.30
CA GLY A 142 11.47 13.90 30.53
C GLY A 142 12.33 12.85 31.26
N SER A 143 11.80 11.74 31.82
CA SER A 143 12.63 10.92 32.74
C SER A 143 12.82 9.46 32.36
N SER A 144 14.10 9.05 32.33
CA SER A 144 14.56 7.67 32.16
C SER A 144 14.14 6.79 33.35
N ALA A 145 12.99 6.14 33.21
CA ALA A 145 12.49 4.89 33.81
C ALA A 145 12.63 4.57 35.31
N GLY A 146 13.62 5.04 36.08
CA GLY A 146 13.87 4.64 37.47
C GLY A 146 13.72 5.77 38.49
N ASP A 147 14.53 6.83 38.36
CA ASP A 147 14.72 7.78 39.47
C ASP A 147 13.55 8.77 39.63
N ALA A 148 12.94 9.20 38.53
CA ALA A 148 11.80 10.13 38.58
C ALA A 148 10.46 9.46 38.91
N ALA A 149 10.37 8.13 38.80
CA ALA A 149 9.22 7.39 39.31
C ALA A 149 9.25 7.33 40.85
N MET A 150 10.44 7.21 41.44
CA MET A 150 10.62 7.26 42.89
C MET A 150 10.45 8.67 43.47
N SER A 151 10.96 9.71 42.81
CA SER A 151 10.75 11.08 43.28
C SER A 151 9.29 11.53 43.15
N ALA A 152 8.59 11.16 42.06
CA ALA A 152 7.17 11.46 41.92
C ALA A 152 6.28 10.66 42.87
N ALA A 153 6.67 9.42 43.21
CA ALA A 153 6.02 8.68 44.30
C ALA A 153 6.25 9.39 45.64
N ALA A 154 7.45 9.91 45.90
CA ALA A 154 7.75 10.69 47.09
C ALA A 154 6.94 12.00 47.16
N ASP A 155 6.86 12.76 46.07
CA ASP A 155 6.11 14.02 46.00
C ASP A 155 4.58 13.79 46.06
N ALA A 156 4.07 12.73 45.43
CA ALA A 156 2.66 12.33 45.56
C ALA A 156 2.33 11.83 46.97
N VAL A 157 3.27 11.16 47.64
CA VAL A 157 3.16 10.78 49.06
C VAL A 157 3.18 12.03 49.93
N GLN A 158 3.99 13.04 49.62
CA GLN A 158 4.07 14.29 50.37
C GLN A 158 2.79 15.15 50.19
N LEU A 159 2.19 15.16 49.00
CA LEU A 159 0.85 15.71 48.73
C LEU A 159 -0.28 14.91 49.39
N SER A 160 -0.11 13.59 49.56
CA SER A 160 -1.08 12.76 50.29
C SER A 160 -1.13 13.09 51.78
N GLN A 161 -0.02 13.58 52.34
CA GLN A 161 0.06 14.02 53.74
C GLN A 161 -0.66 15.36 53.98
N THR A 162 -0.81 16.20 52.94
CA THR A 162 -1.45 17.52 53.04
C THR A 162 -2.93 17.54 52.63
N VAL A 163 -3.37 16.62 51.78
CA VAL A 163 -4.76 16.60 51.22
C VAL A 163 -5.59 15.39 51.68
N GLY A 164 -5.01 14.49 52.48
CA GLY A 164 -5.66 13.25 52.92
C GLY A 164 -5.39 12.09 51.97
N THR A 165 -5.20 10.90 52.53
CA THR A 165 -4.74 9.67 51.85
C THR A 165 -5.56 9.25 50.63
N GLY A 166 -6.84 9.62 50.55
CA GLY A 166 -7.70 9.35 49.39
C GLY A 166 -7.30 10.11 48.12
N ALA A 167 -6.81 11.35 48.24
CA ALA A 167 -6.43 12.16 47.09
C ALA A 167 -5.10 11.70 46.46
N GLY A 168 -4.14 11.24 47.28
CA GLY A 168 -2.84 10.76 46.80
C GLY A 168 -2.94 9.45 45.99
N VAL A 169 -3.79 8.52 46.41
CA VAL A 169 -4.02 7.26 45.67
C VAL A 169 -4.68 7.53 44.31
N GLY A 170 -5.64 8.45 44.25
CA GLY A 170 -6.29 8.85 43.00
C GLY A 170 -5.31 9.43 41.98
N LEU A 171 -4.37 10.27 42.43
CA LEU A 171 -3.34 10.86 41.57
C LEU A 171 -2.38 9.82 41.00
N LEU A 172 -1.92 8.85 41.80
CA LEU A 172 -1.04 7.78 41.32
C LEU A 172 -1.74 6.88 40.28
N ILE A 173 -3.02 6.57 40.49
CA ILE A 173 -3.82 5.81 39.51
C ILE A 173 -3.98 6.60 38.21
N ALA A 174 -4.24 7.90 38.30
CA ALA A 174 -4.37 8.79 37.15
C ALA A 174 -3.07 8.89 36.32
N LEU A 175 -1.94 9.09 37.00
CA LEU A 175 -0.62 9.16 36.36
C LEU A 175 -0.19 7.83 35.75
N GLY A 176 -0.40 6.73 36.47
CA GLY A 176 -0.15 5.37 35.96
C GLY A 176 -1.00 5.06 34.73
N GLY A 177 -2.28 5.43 34.76
CA GLY A 177 -3.21 5.27 33.64
C GLY A 177 -2.79 6.08 32.40
N THR A 178 -2.33 7.30 32.60
CA THR A 178 -1.84 8.19 31.53
C THR A 178 -0.56 7.64 30.89
N ARG A 179 0.44 7.25 31.70
CA ARG A 179 1.69 6.67 31.19
C ARG A 179 1.43 5.39 30.39
N TRP A 180 0.53 4.53 30.88
CA TRP A 180 0.11 3.34 30.15
C TRP A 180 -0.52 3.69 28.80
N ALA A 181 -1.37 4.72 28.77
CA ALA A 181 -2.04 5.17 27.55
C ALA A 181 -1.06 5.74 26.51
N ILE A 182 -0.07 6.53 26.95
CA ILE A 182 1.02 7.02 26.09
C ILE A 182 1.81 5.84 25.51
N GLY A 183 2.13 4.85 26.35
CA GLY A 183 2.81 3.63 25.90
C GLY A 183 2.02 2.88 24.82
N LYS A 184 0.69 2.75 24.99
CA LYS A 184 -0.20 2.14 24.00
C LYS A 184 -0.25 2.94 22.69
N TRP A 185 -0.30 4.27 22.77
CA TRP A 185 -0.24 5.16 21.61
C TRP A 185 1.07 5.01 20.83
N GLU A 186 2.23 5.03 21.51
CA GLU A 186 3.52 4.88 20.84
C GLU A 186 3.69 3.50 20.20
N ARG A 187 3.13 2.44 20.81
CA ARG A 187 3.05 1.11 20.19
C ARG A 187 2.19 1.15 18.92
N ALA A 188 0.98 1.70 18.98
CA ALA A 188 0.10 1.81 17.82
C ALA A 188 0.73 2.61 16.67
N LYS A 189 1.47 3.68 16.99
CA LYS A 189 2.24 4.45 16.02
C LYS A 189 3.38 3.63 15.40
N LYS A 190 4.12 2.85 16.19
CA LYS A 190 5.15 1.93 15.66
C LYS A 190 4.53 0.87 14.74
N ASP A 191 3.39 0.31 15.14
CA ASP A 191 2.66 -0.67 14.34
C ASP A 191 2.14 -0.05 13.03
N TRP A 192 1.68 1.20 13.08
CA TRP A 192 1.29 1.96 11.90
C TRP A 192 2.45 2.15 10.93
N TRP A 193 3.61 2.58 11.41
CA TRP A 193 4.82 2.68 10.58
C TRP A 193 5.31 1.34 10.04
N GLY A 194 5.14 0.26 10.81
CA GLY A 194 5.40 -1.10 10.34
C GLY A 194 4.42 -1.52 9.24
N GLY A 195 3.14 -1.17 9.36
CA GLY A 195 2.13 -1.34 8.32
C GLY A 195 2.45 -0.57 7.06
N TRP A 196 2.76 0.73 7.19
CA TRP A 196 3.17 1.60 6.08
C TRP A 196 4.35 1.02 5.30
N ARG A 197 5.43 0.63 5.99
CA ARG A 197 6.62 0.04 5.34
C ARG A 197 6.31 -1.26 4.61
N ARG A 198 5.49 -2.13 5.19
CA ARG A 198 5.03 -3.36 4.53
C ARG A 198 4.19 -3.06 3.29
N THR A 199 3.32 -2.05 3.36
CA THR A 199 2.50 -1.62 2.23
C THR A 199 3.37 -1.04 1.11
N ALA A 200 4.33 -0.18 1.44
CA ALA A 200 5.25 0.41 0.47
C ALA A 200 6.13 -0.66 -0.21
N ALA A 201 6.74 -1.56 0.58
CA ALA A 201 7.58 -2.64 0.05
C ALA A 201 6.79 -3.64 -0.82
N GLY A 202 5.54 -3.94 -0.44
CA GLY A 202 4.67 -4.78 -1.26
C GLY A 202 4.12 -4.07 -2.49
N GLY A 203 3.94 -2.75 -2.45
CA GLY A 203 3.45 -1.96 -3.57
C GLY A 203 4.37 -2.01 -4.78
N GLU A 204 5.69 -1.92 -4.59
CA GLU A 204 6.66 -2.05 -5.68
C GLU A 204 6.59 -3.43 -6.34
N ARG A 205 6.57 -4.50 -5.54
CA ARG A 205 6.49 -5.88 -6.04
C ARG A 205 5.21 -6.10 -6.83
N ASP A 206 4.07 -5.69 -6.29
CA ASP A 206 2.79 -5.87 -6.95
C ASP A 206 2.71 -5.07 -8.25
N MET A 207 3.27 -3.86 -8.30
CA MET A 207 3.36 -3.06 -9.52
C MET A 207 4.23 -3.71 -10.58
N ARG A 208 5.40 -4.23 -10.19
CA ARG A 208 6.27 -4.95 -11.10
C ARG A 208 5.58 -6.17 -11.68
N THR A 209 5.02 -7.03 -10.83
CA THR A 209 4.33 -8.26 -11.28
C THR A 209 3.12 -7.94 -12.16
N THR A 210 2.33 -6.91 -11.81
CA THR A 210 1.17 -6.50 -12.62
C THR A 210 1.60 -5.94 -13.98
N LEU A 211 2.69 -5.16 -14.01
CA LEU A 211 3.25 -4.63 -15.25
C LEU A 211 3.81 -5.74 -16.14
N GLU A 212 4.60 -6.66 -15.59
CA GLU A 212 5.13 -7.84 -16.30
C GLU A 212 3.98 -8.66 -16.91
N LEU A 213 2.94 -8.94 -16.10
CA LEU A 213 1.76 -9.65 -16.56
C LEU A 213 1.04 -8.92 -17.70
N ALA A 214 0.88 -7.60 -17.61
CA ALA A 214 0.25 -6.80 -18.65
C ALA A 214 1.10 -6.76 -19.93
N LEU A 215 2.42 -6.66 -19.80
CA LEU A 215 3.35 -6.71 -20.93
C LEU A 215 3.22 -8.05 -21.66
N ASP A 216 3.25 -9.17 -20.94
CA ASP A 216 3.19 -10.51 -21.54
C ASP A 216 1.81 -10.82 -22.14
N GLN A 217 0.74 -10.52 -21.40
CA GLN A 217 -0.62 -10.93 -21.77
C GLN A 217 -1.32 -9.98 -22.73
N GLN A 218 -0.96 -8.69 -22.74
CA GLN A 218 -1.68 -7.67 -23.50
C GLN A 218 -0.78 -7.06 -24.58
N VAL A 219 0.44 -6.63 -24.21
CA VAL A 219 1.33 -5.93 -25.15
C VAL A 219 2.02 -6.89 -26.13
N LEU A 220 2.54 -8.01 -25.61
CA LEU A 220 3.35 -8.97 -26.38
C LEU A 220 2.54 -10.13 -26.96
N VAL A 221 1.25 -10.24 -26.64
CA VAL A 221 0.43 -11.39 -27.05
C VAL A 221 0.33 -11.56 -28.56
N VAL A 222 0.15 -10.45 -29.31
CA VAL A 222 0.07 -10.46 -30.77
C VAL A 222 1.41 -10.85 -31.41
N PRO A 223 2.54 -10.16 -31.14
CA PRO A 223 3.84 -10.55 -31.70
C PRO A 223 4.25 -11.98 -31.29
N ALA A 224 4.04 -12.37 -30.03
CA ALA A 224 4.37 -13.71 -29.56
C ALA A 224 3.49 -14.80 -30.21
N ARG A 225 2.22 -14.51 -30.49
CA ARG A 225 1.34 -15.44 -31.23
C ARG A 225 1.71 -15.50 -32.70
N ALA A 226 2.03 -14.37 -33.33
CA ALA A 226 2.45 -14.30 -34.72
C ALA A 226 3.77 -15.07 -34.94
N SER A 227 4.79 -14.82 -34.12
CA SER A 227 6.07 -15.51 -34.19
C SER A 227 5.93 -17.03 -34.03
N ARG A 228 5.20 -17.49 -32.99
CA ARG A 228 4.93 -18.93 -32.80
C ARG A 228 4.11 -19.53 -33.95
N GLY A 229 3.15 -18.79 -34.48
CA GLY A 229 2.34 -19.20 -35.63
C GLY A 229 3.19 -19.37 -36.89
N LEU A 230 4.06 -18.41 -37.18
CA LEU A 230 4.98 -18.46 -38.32
C LEU A 230 6.00 -19.59 -38.18
N GLN A 231 6.57 -19.78 -36.99
CA GLN A 231 7.48 -20.89 -36.72
C GLN A 231 6.79 -22.24 -36.98
N GLY A 232 5.59 -22.44 -36.45
CA GLY A 232 4.83 -23.67 -36.68
C GLY A 232 4.45 -23.89 -38.15
N LEU A 233 4.21 -22.83 -38.93
CA LEU A 233 4.00 -22.92 -40.38
C LEU A 233 5.29 -23.30 -41.11
N ALA A 234 6.42 -22.70 -40.74
CA ALA A 234 7.72 -23.01 -41.33
C ALA A 234 8.13 -24.46 -41.08
N GLU A 235 7.95 -24.96 -39.85
CA GLU A 235 8.22 -26.35 -39.48
C GLU A 235 7.34 -27.33 -40.29
N ARG A 236 6.04 -27.04 -40.44
CA ARG A 236 5.13 -27.86 -41.26
C ARG A 236 5.54 -27.90 -42.73
N ARG A 237 5.88 -26.74 -43.31
CA ARG A 237 6.32 -26.68 -44.72
C ARG A 237 7.65 -27.39 -44.93
N ALA A 238 8.58 -27.32 -43.97
CA ALA A 238 9.83 -28.05 -44.05
C ALA A 238 9.61 -29.57 -44.07
N GLU A 239 8.70 -30.08 -43.24
CA GLU A 239 8.35 -31.51 -43.22
C GLU A 239 7.61 -31.94 -44.50
N GLU A 240 6.72 -31.13 -45.03
CA GLU A 240 6.06 -31.39 -46.32
C GLU A 240 7.07 -31.48 -47.46
N VAL A 241 8.04 -30.55 -47.53
CA VAL A 241 9.10 -30.57 -48.55
C VAL A 241 9.95 -31.83 -48.42
N LYS A 242 10.32 -32.21 -47.19
CA LYS A 242 11.09 -33.42 -46.92
C LYS A 242 10.37 -34.71 -47.32
N ASN A 243 9.06 -34.78 -47.06
CA ASN A 243 8.23 -35.91 -47.48
C ASN A 243 8.10 -35.97 -49.01
N LEU A 244 7.91 -34.82 -49.66
CA LEU A 244 7.86 -34.77 -51.12
C LEU A 244 9.20 -35.16 -51.75
N SER A 245 10.34 -34.75 -51.18
CA SER A 245 11.65 -35.17 -51.67
C SER A 245 11.86 -36.67 -51.52
N SER A 246 11.52 -37.26 -50.37
CA SER A 246 11.67 -38.72 -50.19
C SER A 246 10.79 -39.52 -51.15
N ARG A 247 9.57 -39.04 -51.43
CA ARG A 247 8.68 -39.68 -52.41
C ARG A 247 9.18 -39.57 -53.85
N LEU A 248 9.93 -38.51 -54.18
CA LEU A 248 10.56 -38.38 -55.51
C LEU A 248 11.73 -39.35 -55.66
N ASP A 249 12.55 -39.52 -54.61
CA ASP A 249 13.67 -40.46 -54.61
C ASP A 249 13.22 -41.93 -54.71
N GLU A 250 12.03 -42.27 -54.18
CA GLU A 250 11.43 -43.60 -54.33
C GLU A 250 10.96 -43.91 -55.76
N LEU A 251 10.72 -42.89 -56.58
CA LEU A 251 10.19 -43.03 -57.95
C LEU A 251 11.28 -42.97 -59.03
N SER A 252 12.49 -42.53 -58.70
CA SER A 252 13.64 -42.46 -59.61
C SER A 252 14.48 -43.73 -59.58
#